data_AF-A0A809XYA9-F1
#
_entry.id   AF-A0A809XYA9-F1
#
_cell.length_a   1.000
_cell.length_b   1.000
_cell.length_c   1.000
_cell.angle_alpha   90.00
_cell.angle_beta   90.00
_cell.angle_gamma   90.00
#
_symmetry.space_group_name_H-M   'P 1'
#
loop_
_entity.id
_entity.type
_entity.pdbx_description
1 polymer ?
#
loop_
_entity_poly.entity_id
_entity_poly.type
_entity_poly.pdbx_seq_one_letter_code
_entity_poly.pdbx_strand_id
1 'polypeptide(L)'
;MAANFDLFGDPIPANHGGRGRPEHVPTIENRNRVNMLLAMGWSNERIAAALRVTLPTLRKHYFSELKYRAVARDRLDAALLMKAFEAAEKGRLGPFLKLVERNDLMNFGQTSRPRVAETAAAEPKPEKAPKLGKKEEALLAAHQPNAGTPMGELMMRRQQGLNS
;
A
#
# COMPACT_ATOMS: atom_id res chain seq x y z
N MET A 1 26.63 -9.07 -34.38
CA MET A 1 25.43 -8.68 -35.13
C MET A 1 25.01 -7.29 -34.67
N ALA A 2 25.01 -6.29 -35.56
CA ALA A 2 24.60 -4.94 -35.21
C ALA A 2 23.08 -4.93 -34.97
N ALA A 3 22.64 -4.62 -33.75
CA ALA A 3 21.23 -4.43 -33.46
C ALA A 3 20.83 -3.04 -34.01
N ASN A 4 19.91 -3.02 -34.99
CA ASN A 4 19.32 -1.77 -35.45
C ASN A 4 18.29 -1.32 -34.40
N PHE A 5 18.45 -0.11 -33.89
CA PHE A 5 17.55 0.49 -32.90
C PHE A 5 16.67 1.55 -33.57
N ASP A 6 15.41 1.63 -33.17
CA ASP A 6 14.46 2.67 -33.59
C ASP A 6 14.82 4.01 -32.93
N LEU A 7 14.16 5.10 -33.33
CA LEU A 7 14.35 6.45 -32.81
C LEU A 7 14.24 6.52 -31.27
N PHE A 8 13.48 5.61 -30.66
CA PHE A 8 13.26 5.53 -29.22
C PHE A 8 14.18 4.52 -28.50
N GLY A 9 15.15 3.94 -29.22
CA GLY A 9 16.09 2.97 -28.65
C GLY A 9 15.56 1.54 -28.54
N ASP A 10 14.35 1.27 -29.06
CA ASP A 10 13.81 -0.08 -29.11
C ASP A 10 14.46 -0.89 -30.23
N PRO A 11 14.80 -2.17 -30.01
CA PRO A 11 15.39 -3.01 -31.06
C PRO A 11 14.39 -3.26 -32.19
N ILE A 12 14.75 -2.88 -33.41
CA ILE A 12 13.95 -3.12 -34.60
C ILE A 12 14.00 -4.62 -34.91
N PRO A 13 12.85 -5.31 -35.00
CA PRO A 13 12.83 -6.72 -35.33
C PRO A 13 13.41 -6.94 -36.74
N ALA A 14 14.14 -8.03 -36.94
CA ALA A 14 14.81 -8.32 -38.21
C ALA A 14 13.88 -8.34 -39.45
N ASN A 15 12.57 -8.53 -39.24
CA ASN A 15 11.55 -8.55 -40.28
C ASN A 15 10.73 -7.25 -40.37
N HIS A 16 11.21 -6.14 -39.81
CA HIS A 16 10.52 -4.85 -39.88
C HIS A 16 10.39 -4.38 -41.34
N GLY A 17 9.15 -4.29 -41.86
CA GLY A 17 8.86 -3.98 -43.27
C GLY A 17 8.69 -5.20 -44.19
N GLY A 18 8.84 -6.42 -43.67
CA GLY A 18 8.54 -7.66 -44.39
C GLY A 18 7.03 -7.98 -44.45
N ARG A 19 6.68 -9.02 -45.22
CA ARG A 19 5.28 -9.51 -45.28
C ARG A 19 4.87 -10.13 -43.93
N GLY A 20 3.72 -9.68 -43.41
CA GLY A 20 3.11 -10.21 -42.19
C GLY A 20 3.47 -9.44 -40.91
N ARG A 21 2.69 -9.63 -39.84
CA ARG A 21 2.97 -9.05 -38.53
C ARG A 21 4.20 -9.76 -37.92
N PRO A 22 5.21 -9.03 -37.42
CA PRO A 22 6.35 -9.64 -36.74
C PRO A 22 5.91 -10.58 -35.60
N GLU A 23 6.57 -11.73 -35.49
CA GLU A 23 6.31 -12.67 -34.39
C GLU A 23 6.77 -12.08 -33.05
N HIS A 24 6.07 -12.44 -31.97
CA HIS A 24 6.40 -11.99 -30.62
C HIS A 24 7.71 -12.61 -30.16
N VAL A 25 8.69 -11.77 -29.81
CA VAL A 25 9.99 -12.23 -29.28
C VAL A 25 9.98 -12.12 -27.75
N PRO A 26 10.01 -13.24 -27.01
CA PRO A 26 10.03 -13.21 -25.56
C PRO A 26 11.41 -12.76 -25.04
N THR A 27 11.49 -11.51 -24.58
CA THR A 27 12.67 -10.96 -23.89
C THR A 27 12.74 -11.44 -22.43
N ILE A 28 13.93 -11.36 -21.83
CA ILE A 28 14.14 -11.68 -20.40
C ILE A 28 13.26 -10.80 -19.51
N GLU A 29 13.16 -9.51 -19.83
CA GLU A 29 12.30 -8.58 -19.10
C GLU A 29 10.83 -8.98 -19.17
N ASN A 30 10.35 -9.38 -20.35
CA ASN A 30 8.98 -9.85 -20.51
C ASN A 30 8.73 -11.15 -19.73
N ARG A 31 9.71 -12.07 -19.66
CA ARG A 31 9.61 -13.29 -18.83
C ARG A 31 9.55 -12.96 -17.34
N ASN A 32 10.39 -12.03 -16.87
CA ASN A 32 10.36 -11.56 -15.49
C ASN A 32 9.03 -10.89 -15.14
N ARG A 33 8.48 -10.09 -16.07
CA ARG A 33 7.16 -9.48 -15.94
C ARG A 33 6.07 -10.55 -15.85
N VAL A 34 6.08 -11.58 -16.70
CA VAL A 34 5.13 -12.70 -16.62
C VAL A 34 5.22 -13.42 -15.26
N ASN A 35 6.43 -13.73 -14.79
CA ASN A 35 6.64 -14.38 -13.49
C ASN A 35 6.09 -13.52 -12.33
N MET A 36 6.32 -12.22 -12.36
CA MET A 36 5.78 -11.29 -11.37
C MET A 36 4.25 -11.27 -11.38
N LEU A 37 3.62 -11.17 -12.56
CA LEU A 37 2.17 -11.16 -12.68
C LEU A 37 1.52 -12.49 -12.27
N LEU A 38 2.20 -13.61 -12.54
CA LEU A 38 1.78 -14.93 -12.07
C LEU A 38 1.84 -15.04 -10.54
N ALA A 39 2.92 -14.56 -9.93
CA ALA A 39 3.06 -14.53 -8.48
C ALA A 39 2.03 -13.62 -7.80
N MET A 40 1.52 -12.60 -8.48
CA MET A 40 0.41 -11.77 -8.02
C MET A 40 -0.97 -12.42 -8.24
N GLY A 41 -1.02 -13.66 -8.77
CA GLY A 41 -2.25 -14.43 -8.93
C GLY A 41 -3.10 -14.05 -10.14
N TRP A 42 -2.58 -13.27 -11.10
CA TRP A 42 -3.38 -12.80 -12.24
C TRP A 42 -3.79 -13.93 -13.19
N SER A 43 -4.95 -13.79 -13.84
CA SER A 43 -5.40 -14.74 -14.87
C SER A 43 -4.58 -14.63 -16.15
N ASN A 44 -4.50 -15.71 -16.93
CA ASN A 44 -3.70 -15.73 -18.16
C ASN A 44 -4.18 -14.71 -19.20
N GLU A 45 -5.50 -14.47 -19.28
CA GLU A 45 -6.09 -13.46 -20.16
C GLU A 45 -5.65 -12.05 -19.76
N ARG A 46 -5.68 -11.75 -18.46
CA ARG A 46 -5.22 -10.46 -17.93
C ARG A 46 -3.73 -10.25 -18.17
N ILE A 47 -2.92 -11.30 -18.05
CA ILE A 47 -1.48 -11.26 -18.34
C ILE A 47 -1.24 -11.01 -19.83
N ALA A 48 -1.97 -11.70 -20.71
CA ALA A 48 -1.88 -11.52 -22.16
C ALA A 48 -2.23 -10.07 -22.57
N ALA A 49 -3.32 -9.53 -22.00
CA ALA A 49 -3.72 -8.13 -22.21
C ALA A 49 -2.65 -7.14 -21.73
N ALA A 50 -2.04 -7.37 -20.56
CA ALA A 50 -0.97 -6.53 -20.03
C ALA A 50 0.29 -6.51 -20.92
N LEU A 51 0.58 -7.62 -21.60
CA LEU A 51 1.68 -7.75 -22.56
C LEU A 51 1.31 -7.36 -23.99
N ARG A 52 0.04 -6.98 -24.23
CA ARG A 52 -0.51 -6.70 -25.57
C ARG A 52 -0.32 -7.86 -26.55
N VAL A 53 -0.40 -9.09 -26.05
CA VAL A 53 -0.32 -10.32 -26.85
C VAL A 53 -1.62 -11.12 -26.74
N THR A 54 -1.83 -12.03 -27.68
CA THR A 54 -2.97 -12.95 -27.62
C THR A 54 -2.71 -14.09 -26.65
N LEU A 55 -3.77 -14.73 -26.13
CA LEU A 55 -3.65 -15.89 -25.25
C LEU A 55 -2.86 -17.07 -25.87
N PRO A 56 -3.07 -17.42 -27.16
CA PRO A 56 -2.22 -18.41 -27.83
C PRO A 56 -0.74 -18.04 -27.85
N THR A 57 -0.41 -16.78 -28.12
CA THR A 57 0.97 -16.27 -28.08
C THR A 57 1.58 -16.41 -26.68
N LEU A 58 0.81 -16.08 -25.63
CA LEU A 58 1.28 -16.24 -24.25
C LEU A 58 1.60 -17.71 -23.94
N ARG A 59 0.70 -18.64 -24.28
CA ARG A 59 0.89 -20.08 -24.04
C ARG A 59 2.06 -20.65 -24.84
N LYS A 60 2.30 -20.18 -26.07
CA LYS A 60 3.41 -20.62 -26.93
C LYS A 60 4.77 -20.21 -26.35
N HIS A 61 4.93 -18.94 -25.98
CA HIS A 61 6.24 -18.39 -25.64
C HIS A 61 6.59 -18.44 -24.14
N TYR A 62 5.59 -18.54 -23.25
CA TYR A 62 5.78 -18.51 -21.79
C TYR A 62 5.28 -19.78 -21.09
N PHE A 63 5.25 -20.91 -21.81
CA PHE A 63 4.79 -22.19 -21.26
C PHE A 63 5.56 -22.61 -20.00
N SER A 64 6.88 -22.41 -20.01
CA SER A 64 7.77 -22.73 -18.88
C SER A 64 7.35 -22.00 -17.61
N GLU A 65 7.08 -20.70 -17.71
CA GLU A 65 6.71 -19.82 -16.61
C GLU A 65 5.31 -20.18 -16.08
N LEU A 66 4.36 -20.43 -16.98
CA LEU A 66 2.99 -20.82 -16.65
C LEU A 66 2.92 -22.14 -15.86
N LYS A 67 3.84 -23.07 -16.07
CA LYS A 67 3.92 -24.34 -15.34
C LYS A 67 4.18 -24.15 -13.85
N TYR A 68 4.97 -23.14 -13.48
CA TYR A 68 5.36 -22.89 -12.09
C TYR A 68 4.41 -21.95 -11.34
N ARG A 69 3.15 -21.83 -11.78
CA ARG A 69 2.17 -20.91 -11.19
C ARG A 69 2.00 -21.12 -9.67
N ALA A 70 1.97 -22.37 -9.21
CA ALA A 70 1.82 -22.68 -7.79
C ALA A 70 3.01 -22.16 -6.95
N VAL A 71 4.23 -22.31 -7.48
CA VAL A 71 5.48 -21.93 -6.80
C VAL A 71 5.84 -20.46 -7.02
N ALA A 72 5.23 -19.80 -8.00
CA ALA A 72 5.52 -18.40 -8.33
C ALA A 72 5.30 -17.46 -7.15
N ARG A 73 4.29 -17.74 -6.31
CA ARG A 73 4.00 -16.94 -5.12
C ARG A 73 5.12 -17.04 -4.09
N ASP A 74 5.53 -18.27 -3.76
CA ASP A 74 6.60 -18.52 -2.79
C ASP A 74 7.92 -17.89 -3.24
N ARG A 75 8.22 -17.95 -4.55
CA ARG A 75 9.41 -17.32 -5.12
C ARG A 75 9.39 -15.80 -5.00
N LEU A 76 8.22 -15.16 -5.14
CA LEU A 76 8.09 -13.72 -4.92
C LEU A 76 8.29 -13.38 -3.46
N ASP A 77 7.62 -14.09 -2.55
CA ASP A 77 7.71 -13.81 -1.12
C ASP A 77 9.16 -14.01 -0.61
N ALA A 78 9.87 -15.05 -1.09
CA ALA A 78 11.30 -15.24 -0.82
C ALA A 78 12.18 -14.10 -1.36
N ALA A 79 11.97 -13.67 -2.61
CA ALA A 79 12.73 -12.56 -3.19
C ALA A 79 12.46 -11.22 -2.47
N LEU A 80 11.22 -11.01 -2.02
CA LEU A 80 10.84 -9.83 -1.25
C LEU A 80 11.51 -9.80 0.12
N LEU A 81 11.55 -10.94 0.82
CA LEU A 81 12.24 -11.10 2.10
C LEU A 81 13.74 -10.83 1.97
N MET A 82 14.39 -11.37 0.94
CA MET A 82 15.82 -11.12 0.67
C MET A 82 16.10 -9.63 0.46
N LYS A 83 15.32 -8.95 -0.40
CA LYS A 83 15.49 -7.50 -0.62
C LYS A 83 15.18 -6.67 0.63
N ALA A 84 14.22 -7.09 1.44
CA ALA A 84 13.90 -6.42 2.69
C ALA A 84 15.03 -6.59 3.72
N PHE A 85 15.68 -7.75 3.74
CA PHE A 85 16.86 -8.01 4.58
C PHE A 85 18.06 -7.14 4.17
N GLU A 86 18.38 -7.08 2.87
CA GLU A 86 19.41 -6.15 2.35
C GLU A 86 19.11 -4.68 2.68
N ALA A 87 17.83 -4.29 2.70
CA ALA A 87 17.42 -2.95 3.09
C ALA A 87 17.55 -2.73 4.62
N ALA A 88 17.31 -3.77 5.42
CA ALA A 88 17.51 -3.75 6.87
C ALA A 88 18.99 -3.58 7.23
N GLU A 89 19.91 -4.26 6.54
CA GLU A 89 21.36 -4.06 6.69
C GLU A 89 21.78 -2.61 6.40
N LYS A 90 21.11 -1.96 5.45
CA LYS A 90 21.30 -0.53 5.12
C LYS A 90 20.58 0.43 6.08
N GLY A 91 20.05 -0.07 7.20
CA GLY A 91 19.40 0.73 8.25
C GLY A 91 17.90 0.95 8.07
N ARG A 92 17.26 0.41 7.03
CA ARG A 92 15.81 0.52 6.80
C ARG A 92 15.07 -0.73 7.31
N LEU A 93 14.89 -0.82 8.63
CA LEU A 93 14.28 -1.98 9.30
C LEU A 93 12.75 -2.08 9.12
N GLY A 94 12.05 -0.96 8.88
CA GLY A 94 10.58 -0.92 8.89
C GLY A 94 9.87 -1.91 7.94
N PRO A 95 10.25 -2.00 6.65
CA PRO A 95 9.67 -2.98 5.72
C PRO A 95 9.95 -4.43 6.11
N PHE A 96 11.13 -4.71 6.65
CA PHE A 96 11.52 -6.05 7.08
C PHE A 96 10.70 -6.52 8.28
N LEU A 97 10.54 -5.67 9.30
CA LEU A 97 9.72 -5.97 10.48
C LEU A 97 8.25 -6.27 10.12
N LYS A 98 7.67 -5.55 9.14
CA LYS A 98 6.31 -5.81 8.66
C LYS A 98 6.18 -7.18 7.97
N LEU A 99 7.21 -7.61 7.25
CA LEU A 99 7.20 -8.92 6.59
C LEU A 99 7.36 -10.05 7.60
N VAL A 100 8.22 -9.88 8.60
CA VAL A 100 8.37 -10.82 9.72
C VAL A 100 7.06 -10.94 10.49
N GLU A 101 6.45 -9.82 10.85
CA GLU A 101 5.15 -9.83 11.54
C GLU A 101 4.06 -10.54 10.73
N ARG A 102 3.99 -10.29 9.41
CA ARG A 102 3.04 -10.99 8.53
C ARG A 102 3.32 -12.49 8.48
N ASN A 103 4.59 -12.91 8.53
CA ASN A 103 4.97 -14.32 8.59
C ASN A 103 4.55 -14.95 9.91
N ASP A 104 4.80 -14.28 11.04
CA ASP A 104 4.39 -14.73 12.37
C ASP A 104 2.86 -14.93 12.43
N LEU A 105 2.09 -13.96 11.94
CA LEU A 105 0.62 -14.07 11.87
C LEU A 105 0.14 -15.28 11.07
N MET A 106 0.78 -15.56 9.93
CA MET A 106 0.47 -16.74 9.13
C MET A 106 0.78 -18.04 9.88
N ASN A 107 1.88 -18.08 10.66
CA ASN A 107 2.23 -19.25 11.46
C ASN A 107 1.21 -19.52 12.59
N PHE A 108 0.57 -18.47 13.11
CA PHE A 108 -0.54 -18.58 14.08
C PHE A 108 -1.92 -18.76 13.42
N GLY A 109 -2.01 -18.92 12.09
CA GLY A 109 -3.27 -19.08 11.37
C GLY A 109 -4.17 -17.84 11.36
N GLN A 110 -3.62 -16.66 11.69
CA GLN A 110 -4.35 -15.40 11.76
C GLN A 110 -4.06 -14.57 10.50
N THR A 111 -5.12 -14.12 9.81
CA THR A 111 -4.99 -13.28 8.60
C THR A 111 -4.84 -11.80 8.92
N SER A 112 -5.06 -11.43 10.18
CA SER A 112 -4.91 -10.08 10.73
C SER A 112 -4.27 -10.19 12.11
N ARG A 113 -3.50 -9.17 12.51
CA ARG A 113 -3.13 -8.99 13.91
C ARG A 113 -4.39 -9.19 14.75
N PRO A 114 -4.36 -10.00 15.82
CA PRO A 114 -5.51 -10.09 16.69
C PRO A 114 -5.76 -8.66 17.15
N ARG A 115 -6.92 -8.11 16.77
CA ARG A 115 -7.41 -6.89 17.39
C ARG A 115 -7.57 -7.31 18.83
N VAL A 116 -6.54 -7.07 19.65
CA VAL A 116 -6.67 -7.11 21.11
C VAL A 116 -7.96 -6.37 21.34
N ALA A 117 -8.96 -7.08 21.86
CA ALA A 117 -10.32 -6.61 21.94
C ALA A 117 -10.30 -5.18 22.49
N GLU A 118 -10.62 -4.20 21.65
CA GLU A 118 -10.96 -2.84 22.10
C GLU A 118 -12.34 -2.84 22.80
N THR A 119 -12.75 -3.98 23.35
CA THR A 119 -13.93 -4.17 24.17
C THR A 119 -13.53 -5.05 25.36
N ALA A 120 -13.10 -4.41 26.46
CA ALA A 120 -13.39 -4.81 27.86
C ALA A 120 -12.48 -4.15 28.93
N ALA A 121 -11.58 -3.23 28.58
CA ALA A 121 -11.14 -2.19 29.52
C ALA A 121 -11.96 -0.93 29.24
N ALA A 122 -13.20 -0.94 29.73
CA ALA A 122 -14.03 0.24 29.83
C ALA A 122 -13.45 1.14 30.94
N GLU A 123 -12.43 1.92 30.60
CA GLU A 123 -12.24 3.22 31.22
C GLU A 123 -12.67 4.26 30.18
N PRO A 124 -13.60 5.16 30.51
CA PRO A 124 -14.06 6.17 29.55
C PRO A 124 -12.88 7.08 29.23
N LYS A 125 -12.28 6.88 28.04
CA LYS A 125 -11.40 7.86 27.43
C LYS A 125 -12.22 9.14 27.29
N PRO A 126 -11.82 10.27 27.90
CA PRO A 126 -12.58 11.50 27.75
C PRO A 126 -12.63 11.83 26.27
N GLU A 127 -13.85 11.95 25.76
CA GLU A 127 -14.13 12.41 24.41
C GLU A 127 -13.31 13.68 24.18
N LYS A 128 -12.42 13.66 23.18
CA LYS A 128 -11.73 14.88 22.78
C LYS A 128 -12.81 15.84 22.34
N ALA A 129 -13.07 16.84 23.20
CA ALA A 129 -13.99 17.92 22.92
C ALA A 129 -13.72 18.43 21.49
N PRO A 130 -14.77 18.65 20.68
CA PRO A 130 -14.60 19.16 19.34
C PRO A 130 -13.76 20.42 19.42
N LYS A 131 -12.70 20.52 18.60
CA LYS A 131 -11.86 21.72 18.52
C LYS A 131 -12.73 22.84 17.96
N LEU A 132 -13.41 23.50 18.88
CA LEU A 132 -14.28 24.62 18.65
C LEU A 132 -13.41 25.75 18.09
N GLY A 133 -13.90 26.49 17.09
CA GLY A 133 -13.07 27.50 16.45
C GLY A 133 -12.63 28.55 17.48
N LYS A 134 -11.42 29.12 17.34
CA LYS A 134 -10.88 30.16 18.27
C LYS A 134 -11.88 31.28 18.61
N LYS A 135 -12.85 31.54 17.73
CA LYS A 135 -13.92 32.54 17.92
C LYS A 135 -15.01 32.07 18.89
N GLU A 136 -15.39 30.81 18.84
CA GLU A 136 -16.40 30.21 19.70
C GLU A 136 -15.81 29.89 21.09
N GLU A 137 -14.52 29.52 21.16
CA GLU A 137 -13.78 29.42 22.43
C GLU A 137 -13.70 30.77 23.15
N ALA A 138 -13.52 31.88 22.41
CA ALA A 138 -13.50 33.22 22.98
C ALA A 138 -14.88 33.66 23.52
N LEU A 139 -15.97 33.26 22.86
CA LEU A 139 -17.33 33.53 23.33
C LEU A 139 -17.64 32.74 24.61
N LEU A 140 -17.27 31.46 24.66
CA LEU A 140 -17.43 30.63 25.87
C LEU A 140 -16.58 31.13 27.03
N ALA A 141 -15.34 31.58 26.77
CA ALA A 141 -14.48 32.19 27.77
C ALA A 141 -15.04 33.53 28.29
N ALA A 142 -15.69 34.32 27.44
CA ALA A 142 -16.34 35.55 27.87
C ALA A 142 -17.56 35.29 28.79
N HIS A 143 -18.24 34.15 28.61
CA HIS A 143 -19.34 33.74 29.47
C HIS A 143 -18.90 33.11 30.80
N GLN A 144 -17.63 32.69 30.93
CA GLN A 144 -17.06 32.13 32.15
C GLN A 144 -16.12 33.15 32.83
N PRO A 145 -16.64 34.01 33.74
CA PRO A 145 -15.81 34.99 34.42
C PRO A 145 -14.80 34.33 35.37
N ASN A 146 -13.54 34.78 35.32
CA ASN A 146 -12.48 34.28 36.21
C ASN A 146 -12.59 34.90 37.62
N ALA A 147 -13.00 34.10 38.60
CA ALA A 147 -13.23 34.50 39.98
C ALA A 147 -11.98 34.93 40.77
N GLY A 148 -10.77 34.77 40.21
CA GLY A 148 -9.52 35.22 40.84
C GLY A 148 -9.25 36.72 40.73
N THR A 149 -10.11 37.48 40.03
CA THR A 149 -9.97 38.93 39.84
C THR A 149 -11.18 39.66 40.39
N PRO A 150 -11.01 40.87 40.96
CA PRO A 150 -12.13 41.64 41.53
C PRO A 150 -13.21 41.98 40.48
N MET A 151 -12.82 42.14 39.21
CA MET A 151 -13.78 42.32 38.11
C MET A 151 -14.56 41.04 37.79
N GLY A 152 -13.93 39.86 37.87
CA GLY A 152 -14.61 38.58 37.66
C GLY A 152 -15.61 38.23 38.76
N GLU A 153 -15.32 38.60 40.01
CA GLU A 153 -16.26 38.43 41.13
C GLU A 153 -17.53 39.28 40.95
N LEU A 154 -17.37 40.53 40.49
CA LEU A 154 -18.50 41.40 40.18
C LEU A 154 -19.35 40.88 39.01
N MET A 155 -18.72 40.33 37.97
CA MET A 155 -19.42 39.70 36.85
C MET A 155 -20.20 38.45 37.29
N MET A 156 -19.64 37.66 38.20
CA MET A 156 -20.30 36.49 38.77
C MET A 156 -21.52 36.87 39.61
N ARG A 157 -21.41 37.88 40.49
CA ARG A 157 -22.55 38.39 41.28
C ARG A 157 -23.67 38.93 40.40
N ARG A 158 -23.32 39.62 39.29
CA ARG A 158 -24.31 40.11 38.31
C ARG A 158 -25.04 38.95 37.60
N GLN A 159 -24.32 37.91 37.20
CA GLN A 159 -24.94 36.73 36.58
C GLN A 159 -25.86 35.99 37.57
N GLN A 160 -25.50 35.91 38.85
CA GLN A 160 -26.34 35.28 39.88
C GLN A 160 -27.63 36.07 40.13
N GLY A 161 -27.57 37.41 40.15
CA GLY A 161 -28.75 38.26 40.31
C GLY A 161 -29.69 38.32 39.10
N LEU A 162 -29.25 37.86 37.92
CA LEU A 162 -30.07 37.77 36.70
C LEU A 162 -30.82 36.43 36.58
N ASN A 163 -30.37 35.40 37.31
CA ASN A 163 -30.95 34.05 37.31
C ASN A 163 -31.83 33.77 38.55
N SER A 164 -32.12 34.81 39.35
CA SER A 164 -33.04 34.80 40.50
C SER A 164 -34.32 35.53 40.13
#